data_AF-A0A833EB51-F1
#
_entry.id   AF-A0A833EB51-F1
#
_cell.length_a   1.000
_cell.length_b   1.000
_cell.length_c   1.000
_cell.angle_alpha   90.00
_cell.angle_beta   90.00
_cell.angle_gamma   90.00
#
_symmetry.space_group_name_H-M   'P 1'
#
loop_
_entity.id
_entity.type
_entity.pdbx_description
1 polymer ?
#
loop_
_entity_poly.entity_id
_entity_poly.type
_entity_poly.pdbx_seq_one_letter_code
_entity_poly.pdbx_strand_id
1 'polypeptide(L)' 'MRACSMFSGGKDSTYALHWAALHGFDVCCLLSLR' A
#
# COMPACT_ATOMS: atom_id res chain seq x y z
N MET A 1 10.15 -8.19 2.93
CA MET A 1 10.45 -6.90 3.60
C MET A 1 9.12 -6.34 4.11
N ARG A 2 9.03 -5.91 5.38
CA ARG A 2 7.80 -5.35 5.94
C ARG A 2 7.67 -3.89 5.52
N ALA A 3 6.51 -3.50 5.04
CA ALA A 3 6.24 -2.15 4.56
C ALA A 3 4.86 -1.67 5.00
N CYS A 4 4.66 -0.36 4.97
CA CYS A 4 3.34 0.25 5.05
C CYS A 4 3.07 1.03 3.77
N SER A 5 1.80 1.08 3.36
CA SER A 5 1.38 1.76 2.14
C SER A 5 0.62 3.04 2.48
N MET A 6 1.01 4.16 1.87
CA MET A 6 0.21 5.37 1.91
C MET A 6 -1.06 5.16 1.09
N PHE A 7 -2.21 5.25 1.74
CA PHE A 7 -3.49 4.88 1.19
C PHE A 7 -4.51 6.02 1.32
N SER A 8 -4.92 6.57 0.18
CA SER A 8 -5.95 7.61 0.09
C SER A 8 -7.32 7.07 -0.34
N GLY A 9 -7.40 5.78 -0.70
CA GLY A 9 -8.58 5.19 -1.33
C GLY A 9 -8.72 5.49 -2.83
N GLY A 10 -7.84 6.33 -3.38
CA GLY A 10 -7.78 6.60 -4.83
C GLY A 10 -7.14 5.45 -5.61
N LYS A 11 -7.35 5.45 -6.93
CA LYS A 11 -6.83 4.42 -7.85
C LYS A 11 -5.31 4.26 -7.75
N ASP A 12 -4.58 5.35 -7.60
CA ASP A 12 -3.12 5.34 -7.61
C ASP A 12 -2.57 4.69 -6.33
N SER A 13 -3.14 5.04 -5.18
CA SER A 13 -2.78 4.43 -3.90
C SER A 13 -3.15 2.94 -3.83
N THR A 14 -4.27 2.57 -4.48
CA THR A 14 -4.71 1.17 -4.58
C THR A 14 -3.79 0.37 -5.49
N TYR A 15 -3.34 0.96 -6.61
CA TYR A 15 -2.38 0.33 -7.51
C TYR A 15 -1.02 0.13 -6.83
N ALA A 16 -0.52 1.12 -6.08
CA ALA A 16 0.72 0.99 -5.33
C ALA A 16 0.66 -0.15 -4.30
N LEU A 17 -0.46 -0.26 -3.57
CA LEU A 17 -0.72 -1.38 -2.65
C LEU A 17 -0.74 -2.73 -3.38
N HIS A 18 -1.46 -2.82 -4.49
CA HIS A 18 -1.55 -4.04 -5.29
C HIS A 18 -0.18 -4.46 -5.85
N TRP A 19 0.60 -3.51 -6.36
CA TRP A 19 1.95 -3.75 -6.85
C TRP A 19 2.87 -4.27 -5.74
N ALA A 20 2.81 -3.67 -4.55
CA ALA A 20 3.59 -4.13 -3.40
C ALA A 20 3.23 -5.58 -3.00
N ALA A 21 1.93 -5.92 -2.97
CA ALA A 21 1.49 -7.29 -2.71
C ALA A 21 2.01 -8.29 -3.76
N LEU A 22 1.97 -7.93 -5.05
CA LEU A 22 2.48 -8.76 -6.16
C LEU A 22 3.99 -9.05 -6.07
N HIS A 23 4.76 -8.12 -5.50
CA HIS A 23 6.22 -8.24 -5.39
C HIS A 23 6.68 -8.83 -4.05
N GLY A 24 5.75 -9.40 -3.26
CA GLY A 24 6.09 -10.10 -2.02
C GLY A 24 6.44 -9.18 -0.86
N PHE A 25 6.01 -7.92 -0.90
CA PHE A 25 6.05 -7.07 0.28
C PHE A 25 4.96 -7.51 1.27
N ASP A 26 5.35 -7.66 2.53
CA ASP A 26 4.40 -7.85 3.62
C ASP A 26 3.88 -6.46 4.03
N VAL A 27 2.75 -6.06 3.45
CA VAL A 27 2.13 -4.77 3.74
C VAL A 27 1.33 -4.88 5.02
N CYS A 28 1.93 -4.45 6.12
CA CYS A 28 1.35 -4.62 7.45
C CYS A 28 0.34 -3.53 7.83
N CYS A 29 0.40 -2.37 7.17
CA CYS A 29 -0.48 -1.25 7.50
C CYS A 29 -0.77 -0.33 6.31
N LEU A 30 -1.96 0.26 6.31
CA LEU A 30 -2.39 1.30 5.38
C LEU A 30 -2.44 2.63 6.15
N LEU A 31 -1.70 3.62 5.67
CA LEU A 31 -1.58 4.94 6.30
C LEU A 31 -2.35 5.97 5.50
N SER A 32 -3.33 6.60 6.13
CA SER A 32 -4.08 7.72 5.54
C SER A 32 -3.85 8.98 6.37
N LEU A 33 -3.47 10.06 5.70
CA LEU A 33 -3.33 11.38 6.31
C LEU A 33 -4.59 12.19 6.00
N ARG A 34 -5.07 12.96 6.98
CA ARG A 34 -6.13 13.97 6.80
C ARG A 34 -5.52 15.36 6.85
#